data_AF-A0A3D3PPC3-F1
#
_entry.id   AF-A0A3D3PPC3-F1
#
_cell.length_a   1.000
_cell.length_b   1.000
_cell.length_c   1.000
_cell.angle_alpha   90.00
_cell.angle_beta   90.00
_cell.angle_gamma   90.00
#
_symmetry.space_group_name_H-M   'P 1'
#
loop_
_entity.id
_entity.type
_entity.pdbx_description
1 polymer ?
#
loop_
_entity_poly.entity_id
_entity_poly.type
_entity_poly.pdbx_seq_one_letter_code
_entity_poly.pdbx_strand_id
1 'polypeptide(L)'
;MPTYTITELAREFDITPRAIRFYEDQGLISPKREGAGGRTRVYTARERTRLKLTLRGKRLGLTLSEIKGLVDMYESPTDSSAQLKRFLVVLAQHRETLEQQREDLEITLDEIAAHEAECRRMLESGKVTGTKMKPALAGKKTAAGRGKAAA
;
A
#
# COMPACT_ATOMS: atom_id res chain seq x y z
N MET A 1 -8.74 -30.19 -11.25
CA MET A 1 -8.64 -28.81 -10.72
C MET A 1 -7.97 -27.96 -11.80
N PRO A 2 -8.49 -26.78 -12.14
CA PRO A 2 -7.90 -25.94 -13.18
C PRO A 2 -6.51 -25.45 -12.76
N THR A 3 -5.60 -25.44 -13.74
CA THR A 3 -4.26 -24.87 -13.62
C THR A 3 -4.15 -23.65 -14.54
N TYR A 4 -3.28 -22.71 -14.16
CA TYR A 4 -3.06 -21.45 -14.85
C TYR A 4 -1.58 -21.32 -15.20
N THR A 5 -1.26 -20.71 -16.31
CA THR A 5 0.10 -20.32 -16.69
C THR A 5 0.45 -18.96 -16.11
N ILE A 6 1.74 -18.63 -16.09
CA ILE A 6 2.19 -17.31 -15.64
C ILE A 6 1.59 -16.17 -16.47
N THR A 7 1.40 -16.40 -17.78
CA THR A 7 0.86 -15.41 -18.71
C THR A 7 -0.63 -15.18 -18.48
N GLU A 8 -1.39 -16.23 -18.16
CA GLU A 8 -2.80 -16.10 -17.81
C GLU A 8 -2.98 -15.33 -16.52
N LEU A 9 -2.23 -15.65 -15.46
CA LEU A 9 -2.29 -14.90 -14.20
C LEU A 9 -1.82 -13.45 -14.37
N ALA A 10 -0.78 -13.21 -15.18
CA ALA A 10 -0.29 -11.87 -15.48
C ALA A 10 -1.38 -11.01 -16.12
N ARG A 11 -2.09 -11.55 -17.12
CA ARG A 11 -3.21 -10.86 -17.77
C ARG A 11 -4.40 -10.67 -16.84
N GLU A 12 -4.73 -11.69 -16.06
CA GLU A 12 -5.88 -11.66 -15.16
C GLU A 12 -5.74 -10.57 -14.09
N PHE A 13 -4.54 -10.45 -13.52
CA PHE A 13 -4.28 -9.51 -12.43
C PHE A 13 -3.65 -8.19 -12.88
N ASP A 14 -3.50 -7.99 -14.19
CA ASP A 14 -2.86 -6.81 -14.79
C ASP A 14 -1.48 -6.52 -14.20
N ILE A 15 -0.64 -7.57 -14.12
CA ILE A 15 0.73 -7.49 -13.64
C ILE A 15 1.69 -8.18 -14.62
N THR A 16 2.96 -7.84 -14.52
CA THR A 16 3.97 -8.48 -15.39
C THR A 16 4.29 -9.90 -14.91
N PRO A 17 4.67 -10.82 -15.81
CA PRO A 17 5.24 -12.12 -15.41
C PRO A 17 6.46 -11.98 -14.49
N ARG A 18 7.21 -10.87 -14.60
CA ARG A 18 8.32 -10.55 -13.69
C ARG A 18 7.83 -10.33 -12.26
N ALA A 19 6.71 -9.65 -12.06
CA ALA A 19 6.12 -9.44 -10.74
C ALA A 19 5.66 -10.77 -10.11
N ILE A 20 5.07 -11.67 -10.91
CA ILE A 20 4.67 -13.00 -10.42
C ILE A 20 5.89 -13.79 -9.96
N ARG A 21 6.98 -13.83 -10.74
CA ARG A 21 8.23 -14.48 -10.33
C ARG A 21 8.83 -13.87 -9.07
N PHE A 22 8.76 -12.55 -8.93
CA PHE A 22 9.17 -11.90 -7.70
C PHE A 22 8.38 -12.42 -6.49
N TYR A 23 7.06 -12.58 -6.59
CA TYR A 23 6.26 -13.16 -5.51
C TYR A 23 6.53 -14.66 -5.27
N GLU A 24 6.93 -15.41 -6.31
CA GLU A 24 7.45 -16.77 -6.15
C GLU A 24 8.75 -16.78 -5.32
N ASP A 25 9.71 -15.92 -5.67
CA ASP A 25 11.01 -15.83 -4.99
C ASP A 25 10.84 -15.42 -3.51
N GLN A 26 9.81 -14.63 -3.19
CA GLN A 26 9.45 -14.27 -1.81
C GLN A 26 8.67 -15.37 -1.07
N GLY A 27 8.36 -16.49 -1.74
CA GLY A 27 7.62 -17.62 -1.18
C GLY A 27 6.14 -17.32 -0.89
N LEU A 28 5.56 -16.33 -1.59
CA LEU A 28 4.15 -15.97 -1.44
C LEU A 28 3.24 -16.86 -2.28
N ILE A 29 3.77 -17.36 -3.39
CA ILE A 29 3.15 -18.34 -4.28
C ILE A 29 4.18 -19.38 -4.69
N SER A 30 3.73 -20.55 -5.13
CA SER A 30 4.56 -21.68 -5.50
C SER A 30 3.97 -22.42 -6.71
N PRO A 31 4.62 -22.38 -7.88
CA PRO A 31 4.14 -23.11 -9.05
C PRO A 31 4.40 -24.61 -8.90
N LYS A 32 3.55 -25.41 -9.53
CA LYS A 32 3.89 -26.78 -9.91
C LYS A 32 4.63 -26.79 -11.24
N ARG A 33 5.47 -27.79 -11.46
CA ARG A 33 6.16 -28.00 -12.73
C ARG A 33 5.52 -29.17 -13.46
N GLU A 34 5.13 -28.95 -14.71
CA GLU A 34 4.51 -29.95 -15.58
C GLU A 34 5.25 -30.05 -16.93
N GLY A 35 5.01 -31.15 -17.65
CA GLY A 35 5.60 -31.45 -18.96
C GLY A 35 6.97 -32.14 -18.91
N ALA A 36 7.47 -32.53 -20.09
CA ALA A 36 8.76 -33.21 -20.23
C ALA A 36 9.91 -32.35 -19.68
N GLY A 37 10.59 -32.84 -18.65
CA GLY A 37 11.68 -32.15 -17.96
C GLY A 37 11.25 -30.99 -17.05
N GLY A 38 9.96 -30.86 -16.70
CA GLY A 38 9.48 -29.85 -15.75
C GLY A 38 9.66 -28.40 -16.20
N ARG A 39 9.67 -28.16 -17.53
CA ARG A 39 9.90 -26.85 -18.12
C ARG A 39 8.74 -25.87 -17.91
N THR A 40 7.51 -26.35 -17.79
CA THR A 40 6.32 -25.50 -17.72
C THR A 40 5.91 -25.26 -16.27
N ARG A 41 5.83 -23.98 -15.87
CA ARG A 41 5.28 -23.56 -14.57
C ARG A 41 3.77 -23.45 -14.71
N VAL A 42 3.06 -24.13 -13.81
CA VAL A 42 1.60 -24.02 -13.70
C VAL A 42 1.21 -23.71 -12.26
N TYR A 43 0.21 -22.87 -12.09
CA TYR A 43 -0.31 -22.41 -10.81
C TYR A 43 -1.67 -23.03 -10.60
N THR A 44 -1.94 -23.52 -9.40
CA THR A 44 -3.25 -24.08 -9.09
C THR A 44 -4.25 -22.97 -8.74
N ALA A 45 -5.54 -23.30 -8.64
CA ALA A 45 -6.54 -22.36 -8.11
C ALA A 45 -6.19 -21.81 -6.70
N ARG A 46 -5.46 -22.59 -5.89
CA ARG A 46 -4.93 -22.15 -4.59
C ARG A 46 -3.90 -21.02 -4.78
N GLU A 47 -2.94 -21.21 -5.67
CA GLU A 47 -1.92 -20.20 -5.98
C GLU A 47 -2.52 -18.92 -6.57
N ARG A 48 -3.53 -19.05 -7.42
CA ARG A 48 -4.31 -17.91 -7.91
C ARG A 48 -4.93 -17.12 -6.76
N THR A 49 -5.48 -17.81 -5.75
CA THR A 49 -6.05 -17.18 -4.56
C THR A 49 -4.97 -16.52 -3.70
N ARG A 50 -3.83 -17.19 -3.48
CA ARG A 50 -2.67 -16.61 -2.78
C ARG A 50 -2.19 -15.34 -3.46
N LEU A 51 -2.03 -15.35 -4.79
CA LEU A 51 -1.63 -14.17 -5.58
C LEU A 51 -2.62 -13.01 -5.43
N LYS A 52 -3.94 -13.29 -5.50
CA LYS A 52 -4.98 -12.27 -5.28
C LYS A 52 -4.88 -11.62 -3.89
N LEU A 53 -4.62 -12.41 -2.85
CA LEU A 53 -4.43 -11.92 -1.49
C LEU A 53 -3.14 -11.09 -1.38
N THR A 54 -2.05 -11.55 -1.98
CA THR A 54 -0.78 -10.81 -2.04
C THR A 54 -0.96 -9.43 -2.65
N LEU A 55 -1.63 -9.33 -3.81
CA LEU A 55 -1.86 -8.05 -4.48
C LEU A 55 -2.75 -7.13 -3.67
N ARG A 56 -3.80 -7.66 -3.03
CA ARG A 56 -4.65 -6.87 -2.12
C ARG A 56 -3.84 -6.33 -0.94
N GLY A 57 -3.00 -7.14 -0.32
CA GLY A 57 -2.14 -6.71 0.78
C GLY A 57 -1.15 -5.62 0.37
N LYS A 58 -0.53 -5.75 -0.81
CA LYS A 58 0.35 -4.70 -1.36
C LYS A 58 -0.39 -3.39 -1.59
N ARG A 59 -1.64 -3.44 -2.07
CA ARG A 59 -2.48 -2.25 -2.27
C ARG A 59 -2.87 -1.58 -0.95
N LEU A 60 -2.96 -2.35 0.14
CA LEU A 60 -3.17 -1.86 1.50
C LEU A 60 -1.86 -1.46 2.19
N GLY A 61 -0.78 -1.20 1.44
CA GLY A 61 0.50 -0.73 1.98
C GLY A 61 1.23 -1.72 2.88
N LEU A 62 0.79 -2.98 2.94
CA LEU A 62 1.42 -3.99 3.79
C LEU A 62 2.79 -4.40 3.27
N THR A 63 3.68 -4.73 4.19
CA THR A 63 4.97 -5.33 3.90
C THR A 63 4.80 -6.77 3.40
N LEU A 64 5.79 -7.28 2.67
CA LEU A 64 5.75 -8.66 2.16
C LEU A 64 5.70 -9.70 3.29
N SER A 65 6.30 -9.40 4.44
CA SER A 65 6.28 -10.26 5.62
C SER A 65 4.87 -10.38 6.21
N GLU A 66 4.17 -9.25 6.38
CA GLU A 66 2.77 -9.24 6.84
C GLU A 66 1.84 -9.97 5.87
N ILE A 67 2.05 -9.75 4.57
CA ILE A 67 1.31 -10.45 3.51
C ILE A 67 1.54 -11.96 3.58
N LYS A 68 2.79 -12.41 3.80
CA LYS A 68 3.09 -13.83 3.94
C LYS A 68 2.35 -14.45 5.12
N GLY A 69 2.38 -13.76 6.27
CA GLY A 69 1.59 -14.15 7.43
C GLY A 69 0.10 -14.31 7.07
N LEU A 70 -0.49 -13.37 6.34
CA LEU A 70 -1.90 -13.45 5.92
C LEU A 70 -2.22 -14.61 5.00
N VAL A 71 -1.34 -14.86 4.03
CA VAL A 71 -1.52 -15.95 3.09
C VAL A 71 -1.42 -17.29 3.79
N ASP A 72 -0.45 -17.45 4.70
CA ASP A 72 -0.25 -18.70 5.44
C ASP A 72 -1.38 -18.96 6.46
N MET A 73 -1.96 -17.90 7.05
CA MET A 73 -3.15 -18.00 7.92
C MET A 73 -4.37 -18.57 7.18
N TYR A 74 -4.53 -18.24 5.89
CA TYR A 74 -5.65 -18.72 5.07
C TYR A 74 -5.58 -20.22 4.78
N GLU A 75 -4.43 -20.86 5.00
CA GLU A 75 -4.18 -22.27 4.72
C GLU A 75 -4.17 -23.16 5.97
N SER A 76 -4.23 -22.56 7.16
CA SER A 76 -4.25 -23.27 8.45
C SER A 76 -5.69 -23.54 8.89
N PRO A 77 -6.10 -24.81 9.08
CA PRO A 77 -7.43 -25.16 9.60
C PRO A 77 -7.67 -24.78 11.07
N THR A 78 -6.60 -24.43 11.80
CA THR A 78 -6.63 -24.22 13.25
C THR A 78 -6.68 -22.74 13.64
N ASP A 79 -7.74 -22.41 14.39
CA ASP A 79 -8.03 -21.14 15.08
C ASP A 79 -7.75 -19.85 14.30
N SER A 80 -8.50 -19.68 13.19
CA SER A 80 -8.53 -18.47 12.37
C SER A 80 -8.88 -17.20 13.17
N SER A 81 -9.45 -17.32 14.39
CA SER A 81 -9.88 -16.18 15.19
C SER A 81 -8.71 -15.34 15.73
N ALA A 82 -7.67 -15.97 16.27
CA ALA A 82 -6.48 -15.26 16.79
C ALA A 82 -5.68 -14.60 15.66
N GLN A 83 -5.65 -15.28 14.51
CA GLN A 83 -5.06 -14.80 13.26
C GLN A 83 -5.77 -13.55 12.72
N LEU A 84 -7.11 -13.58 12.64
CA LEU A 84 -7.92 -12.45 12.23
C LEU A 84 -7.80 -11.26 13.21
N LYS A 85 -7.74 -11.52 14.52
CA LYS A 85 -7.52 -10.47 15.53
C LYS A 85 -6.18 -9.75 15.33
N ARG A 86 -5.09 -10.49 15.10
CA ARG A 86 -3.79 -9.87 14.78
C ARG A 86 -3.85 -9.04 13.50
N PHE A 87 -4.56 -9.54 12.49
CA PHE A 87 -4.70 -8.79 11.24
C PHE A 87 -5.51 -7.51 11.40
N LEU A 88 -6.58 -7.52 12.20
CA LEU A 88 -7.34 -6.31 12.52
C LEU A 88 -6.45 -5.22 13.15
N VAL A 89 -5.49 -5.60 13.99
CA VAL A 89 -4.53 -4.65 14.58
C VAL A 89 -3.64 -4.02 13.50
N VAL A 90 -3.09 -4.83 12.59
CA VAL A 90 -2.26 -4.34 11.47
C VAL A 90 -3.06 -3.39 10.56
N LEU A 91 -4.30 -3.76 10.22
CA LEU A 91 -5.18 -2.92 9.41
C LEU A 91 -5.54 -1.61 10.11
N ALA A 92 -5.79 -1.63 11.42
CA ALA A 92 -6.08 -0.43 12.19
C ALA A 92 -4.89 0.53 12.20
N GLN A 93 -3.66 0.03 12.42
CA GLN A 93 -2.45 0.85 12.41
C GLN A 93 -2.19 1.47 11.04
N HIS A 94 -2.41 0.70 9.97
CA HIS A 94 -2.24 1.20 8.62
C HIS A 94 -3.29 2.26 8.27
N ARG A 95 -4.55 2.04 8.67
CA ARG A 95 -5.62 3.03 8.50
C ARG A 95 -5.28 4.34 9.20
N GLU A 96 -4.84 4.28 10.46
CA GLU A 96 -4.43 5.48 11.21
C GLU A 96 -3.30 6.24 10.51
N THR A 97 -2.31 5.52 9.98
CA THR A 97 -1.21 6.12 9.21
C THR A 97 -1.72 6.83 7.95
N LEU A 98 -2.63 6.21 7.20
CA LEU A 98 -3.22 6.80 6.00
C LEU A 98 -4.13 7.99 6.31
N GLU A 99 -4.88 7.93 7.42
CA GLU A 99 -5.71 9.04 7.89
C GLU A 99 -4.86 10.25 8.26
N GLN A 100 -3.72 10.06 8.94
CA GLN A 100 -2.77 11.12 9.23
C GLN A 100 -2.15 11.70 7.95
N GLN A 101 -1.71 10.84 7.02
CA GLN A 101 -1.18 11.31 5.74
C GLN A 101 -2.20 12.11 4.93
N ARG A 102 -3.48 11.73 4.99
CA ARG A 102 -4.55 12.48 4.34
C ARG A 102 -4.70 13.88 4.95
N GLU A 103 -4.70 13.99 6.28
CA GLU A 103 -4.79 15.28 6.96
C GLU A 103 -3.60 16.19 6.61
N ASP A 104 -2.38 15.65 6.61
CA ASP A 104 -1.18 16.40 6.23
C ASP A 104 -1.23 16.88 4.77
N LEU A 105 -1.75 16.04 3.87
CA LEU A 105 -1.95 16.39 2.46
C LEU A 105 -3.02 17.47 2.29
N GLU A 106 -4.12 17.40 3.03
CA GLU A 106 -5.17 18.43 3.02
C GLU A 106 -4.60 19.79 3.45
N ILE A 107 -3.81 19.84 4.54
CA ILE A 107 -3.12 21.05 4.98
C ILE A 107 -2.18 21.59 3.89
N THR A 108 -1.39 20.71 3.27
CA THR A 108 -0.45 21.10 2.21
C THR A 108 -1.19 21.67 0.98
N LEU A 109 -2.32 21.08 0.61
CA LEU A 109 -3.13 21.56 -0.50
C LEU A 109 -3.74 22.93 -0.21
N ASP A 110 -4.18 23.19 1.02
CA ASP A 110 -4.68 24.50 1.43
C ASP A 110 -3.58 25.57 1.38
N GLU A 111 -2.36 25.24 1.81
CA GLU A 111 -1.19 26.14 1.70
C GLU A 111 -0.87 26.46 0.24
N ILE A 112 -0.85 25.45 -0.63
CA ILE A 112 -0.63 25.63 -2.08
C ILE A 112 -1.72 26.53 -2.65
N ALA A 113 -3.00 26.29 -2.34
CA ALA A 113 -4.11 27.09 -2.85
C ALA A 113 -4.02 28.56 -2.41
N ALA A 114 -3.61 28.82 -1.17
CA ALA A 114 -3.38 30.17 -0.67
C ALA A 114 -2.24 30.88 -1.42
N HIS A 115 -1.13 30.17 -1.67
CA HIS A 115 -0.02 30.71 -2.45
C HIS A 115 -0.40 31.00 -3.89
N GLU A 116 -1.12 30.08 -4.55
CA GLU A 116 -1.62 30.30 -5.91
C GLU A 116 -2.54 31.52 -6.00
N ALA A 117 -3.45 31.69 -5.03
CA ALA A 117 -4.34 32.85 -4.97
C ALA A 117 -3.53 34.15 -4.86
N GLU A 118 -2.50 34.19 -4.00
CA GLU A 118 -1.65 35.37 -3.86
C GLU A 118 -0.88 35.68 -5.15
N CYS A 119 -0.31 34.66 -5.80
CA CYS A 119 0.37 34.84 -7.08
C CYS A 119 -0.57 35.41 -8.15
N ARG A 120 -1.81 34.92 -8.25
CA ARG A 120 -2.82 35.45 -9.19
C ARG A 120 -3.12 36.92 -8.91
N ARG A 121 -3.38 37.30 -7.66
CA ARG A 121 -3.64 38.70 -7.27
C ARG A 121 -2.47 39.62 -7.63
N MET A 122 -1.24 39.18 -7.38
CA MET A 122 -0.04 39.95 -7.70
C MET A 122 0.08 40.22 -9.21
N LEU A 123 -0.14 39.19 -10.03
CA LEU A 123 -0.11 39.32 -11.49
C LEU A 123 -1.18 40.28 -12.02
N GLU A 124 -2.40 40.20 -11.49
CA GLU A 124 -3.50 41.12 -11.84
C GLU A 124 -3.23 42.57 -11.44
N SER A 125 -2.52 42.78 -10.32
CA SER A 125 -2.22 44.12 -9.80
C SER A 125 -1.08 44.86 -10.53
N GLY A 126 -0.39 44.23 -11.48
CA GLY A 126 0.75 44.81 -12.22
C GLY A 126 1.99 45.11 -11.36
N LYS A 127 1.98 44.79 -10.07
CA LYS A 127 3.09 45.04 -9.12
C LYS A 127 4.01 43.82 -9.02
N VAL A 128 4.69 43.47 -10.11
CA VAL A 128 5.82 42.52 -10.06
C VAL A 128 7.12 43.32 -9.94
N THR A 129 7.32 43.99 -8.80
CA THR A 129 8.59 44.66 -8.50
C THR A 129 9.20 44.07 -7.24
N GLY A 130 10.16 43.17 -7.43
CA GLY A 130 11.28 42.86 -6.52
C GLY A 130 10.98 42.53 -5.06
N THR A 131 9.74 42.18 -4.71
CA THR A 131 9.36 41.98 -3.31
C THR A 131 9.55 40.52 -2.94
N LYS A 132 10.52 40.25 -2.06
CA LYS A 132 10.73 38.95 -1.42
C LYS A 132 9.38 38.41 -0.94
N MET A 133 8.98 37.24 -1.43
CA MET A 133 7.80 36.52 -0.96
C MET A 133 7.96 36.34 0.56
N LYS A 134 7.23 37.12 1.36
CA LYS A 134 7.23 36.95 2.80
C LYS A 134 6.51 35.63 3.10
N PRO A 135 7.09 34.73 3.89
CA PRO A 135 6.34 33.58 4.37
C PRO A 135 5.16 34.12 5.19
N ALA A 136 3.94 33.80 4.77
CA ALA A 136 2.76 34.06 5.59
C ALA A 136 2.91 33.22 6.87
N LEU A 137 3.05 33.90 8.00
CA LEU A 137 3.35 33.28 9.29
C LEU A 137 2.26 32.29 9.71
N ALA A 138 2.74 31.12 10.15
CA ALA A 138 2.45 30.46 11.42
C ALA A 138 1.06 30.70 12.06
N GLY A 139 0.29 29.62 12.15
CA GLY A 139 -0.34 29.25 13.42
C GLY A 139 -1.77 28.72 13.35
N LYS A 140 -1.90 27.40 13.53
CA LYS A 140 -2.78 26.88 14.59
C LYS A 140 -2.00 25.92 15.47
N LYS A 141 -2.01 26.24 16.76
CA LYS A 141 -1.50 25.40 17.86
C LYS A 141 -2.22 24.04 17.83
N THR A 142 -1.47 22.95 17.89
CA THR A 142 -1.91 21.71 18.54
C THR A 142 -1.16 21.63 19.87
N ALA A 143 -1.84 22.04 20.94
CA ALA A 143 -1.38 21.84 22.31
C ALA A 143 -1.98 20.53 22.85
N ALA A 144 -1.16 19.80 23.61
CA ALA A 144 -1.43 18.57 24.39
C ALA A 144 -1.55 17.29 23.55
N GLY A 145 -0.68 16.28 23.63
CA GLY A 145 0.19 15.85 24.72
C GLY A 145 -0.47 14.76 25.56
N ARG A 146 -0.05 13.49 25.38
CA ARG A 146 -0.03 12.45 26.42
C ARG A 146 0.96 11.36 26.03
N GLY A 147 2.07 11.32 26.77
CA GLY A 147 3.08 10.28 26.63
C GLY A 147 2.70 8.95 27.28
N LYS A 148 3.57 7.98 27.01
CA LYS A 148 4.01 6.82 27.82
C LYS A 148 5.23 6.28 27.05
N ALA A 149 6.47 6.20 27.52
CA ALA A 149 7.02 5.76 28.81
C ALA A 149 6.50 4.38 29.24
N ALA A 150 7.19 3.33 28.76
CA ALA A 150 7.38 2.01 29.38
C ALA A 150 8.36 1.25 28.43
N ALA A 151 9.61 1.04 28.83
CA ALA A 151 10.12 -0.07 29.65
C ALA A 151 10.65 -1.19 28.75
#